data_AF-A0A914XWT4-F1
#
_entry.id   AF-A0A914XWT4-F1
#
_cell.length_a   1.000
_cell.length_b   1.000
_cell.length_c   1.000
_cell.angle_alpha   90.00
_cell.angle_beta   90.00
_cell.angle_gamma   90.00
#
_symmetry.space_group_name_H-M   'P 1'
#
loop_
_entity.id
_entity.type
_entity.pdbx_description
1 polymer ?
#
loop_
_entity_poly.entity_id
_entity_poly.type
_entity_poly.pdbx_seq_one_letter_code
_entity_poly.pdbx_strand_id
1 'polypeptide(L)'
;MESAREERAKLQLYNKFCQVLTDVREKDVEVLQDRKLAICSSKIAETSSNNGAFTQSGNEFIDKIICVFGSLVVEVDLLVQEAKDKYIDALILYGEDPKNILEDDGGCVKMMADFLGTLQDLSLFIGRCYEVGNNLFQQLHAFYNLPKHQFTNASDRWLYRVWKSLGDLLGILVQLDEIVRCHPSLNEHWKIYHKTMKMVQHNPTQFNAVGEKFKSLTNVIANLDVRIMSGYIFQNCYDQSFPSSLINDKPFFQRFQKVLIDFLTKWESEATNDDFPNRAGLISLFALTIFLQKTAPSNVFDKKFAKNLTNTYKKLAVFQFAGDLLFTPTEFLLRHCPEIEKMVDKKLMQNVLATKQTSLDLLCENLPKELQIYIDAVNEWKNEMKQLKTAHDFQVCTFLSLIKAF
;
A
#
# COMPACT_ATOMS: atom_id res chain seq x y z
N MET A 1 -12.54 -31.57 33.92
CA MET A 1 -12.43 -32.30 32.64
C MET A 1 -12.44 -31.37 31.42
N GLU A 2 -13.18 -30.26 31.42
CA GLU A 2 -13.15 -29.27 30.33
C GLU A 2 -11.79 -28.58 30.14
N SER A 3 -11.12 -28.16 31.21
CA SER A 3 -9.80 -27.51 31.15
C SER A 3 -8.70 -28.35 30.47
N ALA A 4 -8.68 -29.67 30.71
CA ALA A 4 -7.74 -30.58 30.06
C ALA A 4 -8.05 -30.79 28.55
N ARG A 5 -9.31 -30.62 28.15
CA ARG A 5 -9.74 -30.71 26.74
C ARG A 5 -9.35 -29.44 25.98
N GLU A 6 -9.42 -28.30 26.66
CA GLU A 6 -9.01 -27.00 26.13
C GLU A 6 -7.48 -26.89 25.99
N GLU A 7 -6.70 -27.41 26.95
CA GLU A 7 -5.24 -27.52 26.83
C GLU A 7 -4.82 -28.43 25.68
N ARG A 8 -5.53 -29.55 25.47
CA ARG A 8 -5.26 -30.45 24.33
C ARG A 8 -5.55 -29.78 22.99
N ALA A 9 -6.61 -28.98 22.91
CA ALA A 9 -6.93 -28.21 21.71
C ALA A 9 -5.88 -27.13 21.42
N LYS A 10 -5.40 -26.43 22.46
CA LYS A 10 -4.30 -25.45 22.35
C LYS A 10 -3.00 -26.12 21.90
N LEU A 11 -2.67 -27.29 22.44
CA LEU A 11 -1.48 -28.06 22.07
C LEU A 11 -1.58 -28.60 20.63
N GLN A 12 -2.76 -29.03 20.18
CA GLN A 12 -2.99 -29.44 18.79
C GLN A 12 -2.87 -28.28 17.82
N LEU A 13 -3.38 -27.09 18.19
CA LEU A 13 -3.22 -25.88 17.39
C LEU A 13 -1.75 -25.46 17.30
N TYR A 14 -1.03 -25.54 18.43
CA TYR A 14 0.42 -25.28 18.49
C TYR A 14 1.21 -26.24 17.60
N ASN A 15 0.93 -27.54 17.66
CA ASN A 15 1.62 -28.54 16.83
C ASN A 15 1.31 -28.36 15.34
N LYS A 16 0.06 -28.02 15.00
CA LYS A 16 -0.35 -27.73 13.61
C LYS A 16 0.35 -26.47 13.10
N PHE A 17 0.53 -25.47 13.95
CA PHE A 17 1.30 -24.26 13.67
C PHE A 17 2.80 -24.55 13.49
N CYS A 18 3.41 -25.38 14.35
CA CYS A 18 4.80 -25.82 14.18
C CYS A 18 5.02 -26.58 12.87
N GLN A 19 4.03 -27.35 12.43
CA GLN A 19 4.10 -28.10 11.16
C GLN A 19 4.03 -27.15 9.96
N VAL A 20 3.10 -26.19 9.97
CA VAL A 20 3.03 -25.11 8.95
C VAL A 20 4.33 -24.30 8.91
N LEU A 21 4.94 -23.98 10.06
CA LEU A 21 6.23 -23.29 10.12
C LEU A 21 7.38 -24.12 9.52
N THR A 22 7.31 -25.45 9.60
CA THR A 22 8.32 -26.35 9.03
C THR A 22 8.13 -26.44 7.51
N ASP A 23 6.88 -26.51 7.05
CA ASP A 23 6.54 -26.58 5.62
C ASP A 23 6.86 -25.27 4.87
N VAL A 24 6.71 -24.11 5.52
CA VAL A 24 7.12 -22.79 5.00
C VAL A 24 8.66 -22.69 4.93
N ARG A 25 9.38 -23.29 5.88
CA ARG A 25 10.86 -23.28 5.94
C ARG A 25 11.50 -23.99 4.74
N GLU A 26 10.85 -24.99 4.16
CA GLU A 26 11.44 -25.75 3.05
C GLU A 26 11.25 -25.07 1.68
N LYS A 27 10.29 -24.14 1.56
CA LYS A 27 10.00 -23.45 0.29
C LYS A 27 10.64 -22.06 0.16
N ASP A 28 10.87 -21.36 1.27
CA ASP A 28 11.30 -19.95 1.24
C ASP A 28 12.79 -19.71 1.56
N VAL A 29 13.53 -20.73 2.02
CA VAL A 29 14.95 -20.58 2.38
C VAL A 29 15.84 -20.29 1.16
N GLU A 30 15.46 -20.71 -0.04
CA GLU A 30 16.20 -20.34 -1.26
C GLU A 30 16.01 -18.87 -1.68
N VAL A 31 14.87 -18.26 -1.35
CA VAL A 31 14.53 -16.88 -1.77
C VAL A 31 15.10 -15.82 -0.81
N LEU A 32 15.32 -16.18 0.46
CA LEU A 32 15.78 -15.26 1.50
C LEU A 32 17.30 -14.98 1.48
N GLN A 33 18.11 -15.79 0.79
CA GLN A 33 19.58 -15.67 0.85
C GLN A 33 20.13 -14.37 0.21
N ASP A 34 19.40 -13.76 -0.74
CA ASP A 34 19.88 -12.58 -1.47
C ASP A 34 19.39 -11.22 -0.93
N ARG A 35 18.40 -11.17 -0.03
CA ARG A 35 17.86 -9.91 0.51
C ARG A 35 18.24 -9.71 1.98
N LYS A 36 19.30 -8.92 2.22
CA LYS A 36 19.71 -8.51 3.59
C LYS A 36 18.63 -7.64 4.24
N LEU A 37 17.75 -8.24 5.05
CA LEU A 37 16.72 -7.55 5.83
C LEU A 37 17.15 -7.41 7.29
N ALA A 38 17.56 -6.20 7.69
CA ALA A 38 17.78 -5.88 9.10
C ALA A 38 16.44 -5.57 9.79
N ILE A 39 15.93 -6.51 10.58
CA ILE A 39 14.63 -6.38 11.28
C ILE A 39 14.79 -5.77 12.69
N CYS A 40 15.98 -5.90 13.29
CA CYS A 40 16.33 -5.34 14.59
C CYS A 40 17.72 -4.70 14.52
N SER A 41 17.89 -3.51 15.09
CA SER A 41 19.18 -3.04 15.58
C SER A 41 19.17 -3.09 17.10
N SER A 42 20.02 -3.92 17.70
CA SER A 42 20.36 -3.77 19.12
C SER A 42 21.52 -2.76 19.20
N LYS A 43 21.56 -1.93 20.23
CA LYS A 43 22.67 -0.98 20.50
C LYS A 43 24.01 -1.67 20.87
N ILE A 44 24.20 -2.95 20.54
CA ILE A 44 25.36 -3.76 20.98
C ILE A 44 26.33 -4.09 19.83
N ALA A 45 26.01 -3.75 18.58
CA ALA A 45 26.87 -4.10 17.44
C ALA A 45 27.90 -3.00 17.09
N GLU A 46 28.81 -2.69 18.00
CA GLU A 46 30.11 -2.08 17.67
C GLU A 46 31.21 -2.90 18.34
N THR A 47 31.45 -4.12 17.84
CA THR A 47 32.76 -4.80 17.80
C THR A 47 32.53 -6.27 17.51
N SER A 48 32.51 -6.65 16.22
CA SER A 48 33.20 -7.83 15.68
C SER A 48 32.68 -8.14 14.28
N SER A 49 33.60 -8.14 13.31
CA SER A 49 33.40 -8.78 12.00
C SER A 49 33.03 -10.24 12.21
N ASN A 50 31.80 -10.62 11.89
CA ASN A 50 31.51 -11.95 11.41
C ASN A 50 30.28 -11.93 10.51
N ASN A 51 30.45 -12.53 9.33
CA ASN A 51 29.42 -12.76 8.34
C ASN A 51 28.27 -13.60 8.95
N GLY A 52 27.02 -13.15 8.79
CA GLY A 52 25.88 -14.07 8.70
C GLY A 52 24.92 -14.23 9.87
N ALA A 53 24.83 -13.32 10.85
CA ALA A 53 23.87 -13.49 11.95
C ALA A 53 23.06 -12.22 12.28
N PHE A 54 22.05 -11.90 11.45
CA PHE A 54 21.05 -10.87 11.73
C PHE A 54 20.00 -11.30 12.78
N THR A 55 20.11 -12.52 13.31
CA THR A 55 19.15 -13.15 14.24
C THR A 55 19.84 -13.70 15.48
N GLN A 56 20.72 -12.93 16.12
CA GLN A 56 21.26 -13.32 17.42
C GLN A 56 20.72 -12.38 18.50
N SER A 57 19.46 -12.61 18.86
CA SER A 57 18.86 -12.02 20.06
C SER A 57 19.45 -12.58 21.36
N GLY A 58 20.19 -13.69 21.28
CA GLY A 58 20.64 -14.49 22.41
C GLY A 58 19.59 -15.49 22.91
N ASN A 59 18.44 -15.58 22.23
CA ASN A 59 17.35 -16.50 22.57
C ASN A 59 16.73 -17.11 21.30
N GLU A 60 16.90 -18.42 21.12
CA GLU A 60 16.45 -19.14 19.92
C GLU A 60 14.95 -18.97 19.62
N PHE A 61 14.12 -18.84 20.66
CA PHE A 61 12.69 -18.61 20.48
C PHE A 61 12.39 -17.21 19.93
N ILE A 62 13.07 -16.18 20.44
CA ILE A 62 12.96 -14.82 19.91
C ILE A 62 13.50 -14.77 18.47
N ASP A 63 14.60 -15.45 18.19
CA ASP A 63 15.17 -15.51 16.83
C ASP A 63 14.19 -16.15 15.84
N LYS A 64 13.48 -17.21 16.23
CA LYS A 64 12.39 -17.79 15.43
C LYS A 64 11.27 -16.79 15.16
N ILE A 65 10.85 -16.02 16.17
CA ILE A 65 9.81 -14.98 15.97
C ILE A 65 10.30 -13.89 15.01
N ILE A 66 11.55 -13.45 15.15
CA ILE A 66 12.13 -12.46 14.22
C ILE A 66 12.19 -12.99 12.80
N CYS A 67 12.50 -14.29 12.59
CA CYS A 67 12.42 -14.91 11.28
C CYS A 67 11.00 -14.86 10.70
N VAL A 68 9.97 -15.16 11.51
CA VAL A 68 8.57 -15.06 11.06
C VAL A 68 8.21 -13.62 10.66
N PHE A 69 8.61 -12.62 11.46
CA PHE A 69 8.45 -11.23 11.07
C PHE A 69 9.20 -10.90 9.79
N GLY A 70 10.38 -11.48 9.58
CA GLY A 70 11.15 -11.33 8.34
C GLY A 70 10.40 -11.85 7.12
N SER A 71 9.86 -13.06 7.19
CA SER A 71 9.04 -13.63 6.12
C SER A 71 7.81 -12.76 5.82
N LEU A 72 7.12 -12.26 6.85
CA LEU A 72 5.96 -11.38 6.66
C LEU A 72 6.34 -10.02 6.06
N VAL A 73 7.49 -9.45 6.46
CA VAL A 73 8.02 -8.22 5.87
C VAL A 73 8.34 -8.43 4.39
N VAL A 74 8.94 -9.57 4.01
CA VAL A 74 9.19 -9.92 2.60
C VAL A 74 7.89 -10.05 1.83
N GLU A 75 6.89 -10.75 2.36
CA GLU A 75 5.58 -10.88 1.72
C GLU A 75 4.93 -9.51 1.49
N VAL A 76 5.03 -8.60 2.47
CA VAL A 76 4.56 -7.22 2.28
C VAL A 76 5.33 -6.52 1.16
N ASP A 77 6.66 -6.65 1.10
CA ASP A 77 7.46 -6.03 0.05
C ASP A 77 7.04 -6.56 -1.34
N LEU A 78 6.74 -7.86 -1.46
CA LEU A 78 6.20 -8.47 -2.67
C LEU A 78 4.81 -7.95 -3.02
N LEU A 79 3.90 -7.83 -2.04
CA LEU A 79 2.57 -7.26 -2.23
C LEU A 79 2.63 -5.80 -2.69
N VAL A 80 3.55 -5.01 -2.14
CA VAL A 80 3.75 -3.61 -2.54
C VAL A 80 4.27 -3.51 -3.97
N GLN A 81 5.15 -4.42 -4.40
CA GLN A 81 5.60 -4.51 -5.79
C GLN A 81 4.46 -4.94 -6.72
N GLU A 82 3.73 -6.01 -6.37
CA GLU A 82 2.59 -6.51 -7.15
C GLU A 82 1.50 -5.42 -7.33
N ALA A 83 1.21 -4.63 -6.28
CA ALA A 83 0.29 -3.50 -6.35
C ALA A 83 0.67 -2.50 -7.44
N LYS A 84 1.95 -2.09 -7.46
CA LYS A 84 2.48 -1.10 -8.41
C LYS A 84 2.48 -1.65 -9.82
N ASP A 85 3.07 -2.83 -10.01
CA ASP A 85 3.36 -3.36 -11.34
C ASP A 85 2.10 -3.87 -12.06
N LYS A 86 1.06 -4.29 -11.33
CA LYS A 86 -0.12 -4.93 -11.92
C LYS A 86 -1.40 -4.13 -11.79
N TYR A 87 -1.66 -3.49 -10.64
CA TYR A 87 -3.01 -2.99 -10.33
C TYR A 87 -3.13 -1.47 -10.37
N ILE A 88 -2.13 -0.73 -9.84
CA ILE A 88 -2.16 0.74 -9.82
C ILE A 88 -2.23 1.29 -11.23
N ASP A 89 -1.31 0.88 -12.11
CA ASP A 89 -1.27 1.35 -13.50
C ASP A 89 -2.51 0.89 -14.28
N ALA A 90 -2.97 -0.34 -14.07
CA ALA A 90 -4.16 -0.85 -14.74
C ALA A 90 -5.44 -0.08 -14.38
N LEU A 91 -5.56 0.38 -13.13
CA LEU A 91 -6.68 1.21 -12.70
C LEU A 91 -6.57 2.63 -13.28
N ILE A 92 -5.38 3.24 -13.24
CA ILE A 92 -5.15 4.61 -13.73
C ILE A 92 -5.35 4.73 -15.24
N LEU A 93 -4.92 3.72 -16.00
CA LEU A 93 -5.05 3.70 -17.45
C LEU A 93 -6.44 3.23 -17.91
N TYR A 94 -7.34 2.87 -16.98
CA TYR A 94 -8.69 2.45 -17.35
C TYR A 94 -9.43 3.59 -18.06
N GLY A 95 -9.95 3.30 -19.26
CA GLY A 95 -10.65 4.28 -20.08
C GLY A 95 -9.75 4.96 -21.11
N GLU A 96 -8.43 4.73 -21.09
CA GLU A 96 -7.63 4.91 -22.29
C GLU A 96 -8.17 3.91 -23.33
N ASP A 97 -8.78 4.44 -24.39
CA ASP A 97 -9.50 3.66 -25.40
C ASP A 97 -8.71 3.59 -26.72
N PRO A 98 -7.53 2.94 -26.76
CA PRO A 98 -6.71 2.88 -27.96
C PRO A 98 -7.36 2.06 -29.08
N LYS A 99 -8.43 1.32 -28.77
CA LYS A 99 -9.17 0.46 -29.69
C LYS A 99 -10.50 1.10 -30.15
N ASN A 100 -10.79 2.32 -29.73
CA ASN A 100 -12.04 3.05 -30.02
C ASN A 100 -13.32 2.25 -29.68
N ILE A 101 -13.27 1.42 -28.62
CA ILE A 101 -14.40 0.61 -28.16
C ILE A 101 -15.54 1.49 -27.64
N LEU A 102 -15.23 2.66 -27.08
CA LEU A 102 -16.21 3.61 -26.54
C LEU A 102 -17.03 4.32 -27.62
N GLU A 103 -16.60 4.27 -28.89
CA GLU A 103 -17.37 4.79 -30.03
C GLU A 103 -18.58 3.89 -30.40
N ASP A 104 -18.54 2.61 -30.01
CA ASP A 104 -19.61 1.65 -30.26
C ASP A 104 -20.78 1.79 -29.26
N ASP A 105 -22.00 1.49 -29.70
CA ASP A 105 -23.16 1.36 -28.83
C ASP A 105 -22.92 0.28 -27.76
N GLY A 106 -22.86 0.69 -26.48
CA GLY A 106 -22.55 -0.20 -25.36
C GLY A 106 -21.05 -0.43 -25.13
N GLY A 107 -20.19 0.36 -25.76
CA GLY A 107 -18.73 0.30 -25.60
C GLY A 107 -18.25 0.28 -24.15
N CYS A 108 -18.84 1.10 -23.27
CA CYS A 108 -18.50 1.13 -21.85
C CYS A 108 -18.82 -0.19 -21.12
N VAL A 109 -19.90 -0.89 -21.51
CA VAL A 109 -20.28 -2.20 -20.96
C VAL A 109 -19.26 -3.25 -21.39
N LYS A 110 -18.84 -3.22 -22.66
CA LYS A 110 -17.84 -4.14 -23.21
C LYS A 110 -16.46 -3.91 -22.57
N MET A 111 -16.00 -2.66 -22.50
CA MET A 111 -14.73 -2.32 -21.86
C MET A 111 -14.70 -2.75 -20.38
N MET A 112 -15.80 -2.55 -19.64
CA MET A 112 -15.89 -3.02 -18.25
C MET A 112 -15.93 -4.55 -18.15
N ALA A 113 -16.60 -5.23 -19.09
CA ALA A 113 -16.61 -6.70 -19.14
C ALA A 113 -15.19 -7.26 -19.34
N ASP A 114 -14.41 -6.66 -20.25
CA ASP A 114 -13.02 -7.05 -20.50
C ASP A 114 -12.13 -6.76 -19.27
N PHE A 115 -12.40 -5.68 -18.55
CA PHE A 115 -11.68 -5.31 -17.33
C PHE A 115 -12.07 -6.12 -16.08
N LEU A 116 -13.17 -6.86 -16.13
CA LEU A 116 -13.71 -7.60 -14.99
C LEU A 116 -12.71 -8.63 -14.43
N GLY A 117 -11.90 -9.25 -15.30
CA GLY A 117 -10.84 -10.18 -14.88
C GLY A 117 -9.81 -9.49 -13.98
N THR A 118 -9.37 -8.29 -14.35
CA THR A 118 -8.44 -7.48 -13.54
C THR A 118 -9.04 -7.12 -12.19
N LEU A 119 -10.33 -6.76 -12.14
CA LEU A 119 -11.03 -6.47 -10.87
C LEU A 119 -11.18 -7.71 -9.98
N GLN A 120 -11.43 -8.89 -10.55
CA GLN A 120 -11.48 -10.15 -9.81
C GLN A 120 -10.13 -10.48 -9.18
N ASP A 121 -9.05 -10.42 -9.97
CA ASP A 121 -7.69 -10.61 -9.49
C ASP A 121 -7.34 -9.60 -8.38
N LEU A 122 -7.69 -8.32 -8.56
CA LEU A 122 -7.50 -7.28 -7.57
C LEU A 122 -8.24 -7.58 -6.26
N SER A 123 -9.48 -8.09 -6.32
CA SER A 123 -10.24 -8.48 -5.14
C SER A 123 -9.57 -9.62 -4.35
N LEU A 124 -8.92 -10.56 -5.04
CA LEU A 124 -8.13 -11.62 -4.39
C LEU A 124 -6.85 -11.06 -3.77
N PHE A 125 -6.15 -10.18 -4.47
CA PHE A 125 -4.98 -9.47 -3.98
C PHE A 125 -5.28 -8.66 -2.70
N ILE A 126 -6.39 -7.92 -2.69
CA ILE A 126 -6.86 -7.17 -1.51
C ILE A 126 -7.12 -8.13 -0.34
N GLY A 127 -7.72 -9.30 -0.62
CA GLY A 127 -7.90 -10.35 0.40
C GLY A 127 -6.58 -10.81 1.02
N ARG A 128 -5.55 -11.04 0.20
CA ARG A 128 -4.21 -11.41 0.66
C ARG A 128 -3.58 -10.30 1.52
N CYS A 129 -3.76 -9.04 1.13
CA CYS A 129 -3.32 -7.90 1.94
C CYS A 129 -3.99 -7.85 3.31
N TYR A 130 -5.31 -8.10 3.38
CA TYR A 130 -6.03 -8.14 4.65
C TYR A 130 -5.51 -9.25 5.57
N GLU A 131 -5.28 -10.45 5.03
CA GLU A 131 -4.76 -11.59 5.78
C GLU A 131 -3.36 -11.31 6.33
N VAL A 132 -2.44 -10.82 5.49
CA VAL A 132 -1.06 -10.48 5.88
C VAL A 132 -1.03 -9.34 6.89
N GLY A 133 -1.82 -8.29 6.67
CA GLY A 133 -1.89 -7.14 7.58
C GLY A 133 -2.46 -7.51 8.95
N ASN A 134 -3.52 -8.32 8.97
CA ASN A 134 -4.11 -8.84 10.20
C ASN A 134 -3.12 -9.74 10.95
N ASN A 135 -2.42 -10.62 10.24
CA ASN A 135 -1.41 -11.49 10.82
C ASN A 135 -0.25 -10.68 11.44
N LEU A 136 0.30 -9.71 10.71
CA LEU A 136 1.33 -8.81 11.20
C LEU A 136 0.90 -8.09 12.48
N PHE A 137 -0.31 -7.53 12.49
CA PHE A 137 -0.81 -6.77 13.63
C PHE A 137 -1.04 -7.64 14.87
N GLN A 138 -1.64 -8.82 14.70
CA GLN A 138 -1.83 -9.77 15.79
C GLN A 138 -0.51 -10.30 16.33
N GLN A 139 0.47 -10.57 15.46
CA GLN A 139 1.80 -11.02 15.89
C GLN A 139 2.57 -9.92 16.61
N LEU A 140 2.47 -8.66 16.18
CA LEU A 140 3.03 -7.53 16.93
C LEU A 140 2.45 -7.46 18.34
N HIS A 141 1.12 -7.56 18.47
CA HIS A 141 0.45 -7.60 19.77
C HIS A 141 0.93 -8.79 20.63
N ALA A 142 0.99 -10.00 20.06
CA ALA A 142 1.47 -11.18 20.78
C ALA A 142 2.93 -11.05 21.23
N PHE A 143 3.80 -10.50 20.39
CA PHE A 143 5.22 -10.30 20.69
C PHE A 143 5.42 -9.33 21.86
N TYR A 144 4.71 -8.21 21.89
CA TYR A 144 4.83 -7.24 22.99
C TYR A 144 4.25 -7.73 24.31
N ASN A 145 3.39 -8.76 24.26
CA ASN A 145 2.80 -9.41 25.43
C ASN A 145 3.53 -10.69 25.86
N LEU A 146 4.71 -10.96 25.30
CA LEU A 146 5.55 -12.07 25.76
C LEU A 146 5.88 -11.94 27.26
N PRO A 147 5.87 -13.04 28.03
CA PRO A 147 6.12 -12.97 29.46
C PRO A 147 7.53 -12.47 29.78
N LYS A 148 7.61 -11.31 30.45
CA LYS A 148 8.89 -10.62 30.74
C LYS A 148 9.88 -11.44 31.55
N HIS A 149 9.40 -12.36 32.39
CA HIS A 149 10.24 -13.25 33.20
C HIS A 149 10.95 -14.33 32.37
N GLN A 150 10.41 -14.67 31.19
CA GLN A 150 10.98 -15.65 30.28
C GLN A 150 11.80 -14.99 29.16
N PHE A 151 11.39 -13.79 28.74
CA PHE A 151 11.97 -13.09 27.59
C PHE A 151 12.34 -11.66 27.95
N THR A 152 13.37 -11.52 28.78
CA THR A 152 13.90 -10.22 29.21
C THR A 152 14.24 -9.33 28.01
N ASN A 153 13.76 -8.09 28.01
CA ASN A 153 13.99 -7.08 26.96
C ASN A 153 13.43 -7.41 25.56
N ALA A 154 12.72 -8.53 25.37
CA ALA A 154 12.10 -8.84 24.08
C ALA A 154 11.05 -7.79 23.69
N SER A 155 10.17 -7.44 24.63
CA SER A 155 9.13 -6.40 24.46
C SER A 155 9.69 -4.98 24.28
N ASP A 156 10.98 -4.76 24.55
CA ASP A 156 11.60 -3.43 24.40
C ASP A 156 12.16 -3.19 22.99
N ARG A 157 12.12 -4.21 22.14
CA ARG A 157 12.53 -4.11 20.73
C ARG A 157 11.56 -3.24 19.95
N TRP A 158 12.12 -2.32 19.18
CA TRP A 158 11.35 -1.34 18.43
C TRP A 158 10.59 -1.95 17.23
N LEU A 159 11.10 -3.04 16.65
CA LEU A 159 10.55 -3.69 15.45
C LEU A 159 10.22 -2.69 14.33
N TYR A 160 11.09 -1.70 14.11
CA TYR A 160 10.86 -0.57 13.19
C TYR A 160 10.40 -1.04 11.81
N ARG A 161 11.10 -2.02 11.24
CA ARG A 161 10.81 -2.55 9.91
C ARG A 161 9.42 -3.19 9.85
N VAL A 162 9.00 -3.90 10.89
CA VAL A 162 7.69 -4.58 10.94
C VAL A 162 6.55 -3.55 10.95
N TRP A 163 6.66 -2.51 11.78
CA TRP A 163 5.70 -1.40 11.80
C TRP A 163 5.68 -0.63 10.48
N LYS A 164 6.86 -0.41 9.87
CA LYS A 164 6.96 0.25 8.57
C LYS A 164 6.29 -0.57 7.47
N SER A 165 6.53 -1.89 7.44
CA SER A 165 5.88 -2.80 6.50
C SER A 165 4.35 -2.83 6.70
N LEU A 166 3.86 -2.86 7.94
CA LEU A 166 2.42 -2.72 8.16
C LEU A 166 1.89 -1.40 7.56
N GLY A 167 2.62 -0.29 7.71
CA GLY A 167 2.25 0.98 7.10
C GLY A 167 2.32 0.99 5.58
N ASP A 168 3.31 0.34 4.98
CA ASP A 168 3.41 0.21 3.52
C ASP A 168 2.24 -0.60 2.95
N LEU A 169 1.88 -1.69 3.62
CA LEU A 169 0.74 -2.52 3.26
C LEU A 169 -0.59 -1.74 3.36
N LEU A 170 -0.79 -1.00 4.45
CA LEU A 170 -1.98 -0.15 4.58
C LEU A 170 -1.95 0.99 3.55
N GLY A 171 -0.77 1.52 3.24
CA GLY A 171 -0.57 2.58 2.26
C GLY A 171 -0.94 2.16 0.83
N ILE A 172 -0.73 0.90 0.43
CA ILE A 172 -1.21 0.43 -0.89
C ILE A 172 -2.74 0.35 -0.93
N LEU A 173 -3.40 -0.05 0.16
CA LEU A 173 -4.86 -0.09 0.24
C LEU A 173 -5.46 1.32 0.13
N VAL A 174 -4.82 2.31 0.79
CA VAL A 174 -5.19 3.72 0.65
C VAL A 174 -5.05 4.20 -0.78
N GLN A 175 -3.94 3.88 -1.45
CA GLN A 175 -3.73 4.29 -2.84
C GLN A 175 -4.78 3.71 -3.78
N LEU A 176 -5.13 2.42 -3.62
CA LEU A 176 -6.20 1.80 -4.40
C LEU A 176 -7.56 2.49 -4.18
N ASP A 177 -7.90 2.81 -2.93
CA ASP A 177 -9.11 3.58 -2.62
C ASP A 177 -9.11 4.96 -3.28
N GLU A 178 -7.99 5.69 -3.18
CA GLU A 178 -7.89 7.02 -3.76
C GLU A 178 -7.95 7.00 -5.29
N ILE A 179 -7.36 5.99 -5.95
CA ILE A 179 -7.49 5.79 -7.40
C ILE A 179 -8.95 5.56 -7.77
N VAL A 180 -9.60 4.55 -7.15
CA VAL A 180 -11.01 4.24 -7.44
C VAL A 180 -11.89 5.47 -7.19
N ARG A 181 -11.67 6.20 -6.09
CA ARG A 181 -12.45 7.39 -5.74
C ARG A 181 -12.26 8.55 -6.72
N CYS A 182 -11.05 8.75 -7.22
CA CYS A 182 -10.74 9.86 -8.11
C CYS A 182 -11.02 9.58 -9.59
N HIS A 183 -11.29 8.34 -9.99
CA HIS A 183 -11.40 7.95 -11.40
C HIS A 183 -12.85 8.01 -11.92
N PRO A 184 -13.28 9.07 -12.64
CA PRO A 184 -14.70 9.26 -12.96
C PRO A 184 -15.21 8.22 -13.96
N SER A 185 -14.44 7.95 -15.01
CA SER A 185 -14.79 7.00 -16.07
C SER A 185 -14.98 5.57 -15.55
N LEU A 186 -14.08 5.11 -14.66
CA LEU A 186 -14.17 3.81 -14.00
C LEU A 186 -15.49 3.67 -13.22
N ASN A 187 -15.83 4.69 -12.41
CA ASN A 187 -17.06 4.70 -11.63
C ASN A 187 -18.32 4.76 -12.50
N GLU A 188 -18.30 5.58 -13.55
CA GLU A 188 -19.43 5.72 -14.47
C GLU A 188 -19.67 4.42 -15.25
N HIS A 189 -18.61 3.87 -15.86
CA HIS A 189 -18.70 2.62 -16.61
C HIS A 189 -19.11 1.46 -15.71
N TRP A 190 -18.62 1.39 -14.47
CA TRP A 190 -19.07 0.40 -13.50
C TRP A 190 -20.57 0.53 -13.19
N LYS A 191 -21.08 1.74 -12.94
CA LYS A 191 -22.51 1.96 -12.69
C LYS A 191 -23.37 1.55 -13.88
N ILE A 192 -22.95 1.88 -15.10
CA ILE A 192 -23.65 1.48 -16.33
C ILE A 192 -23.62 -0.05 -16.46
N TYR A 193 -22.45 -0.67 -16.35
CA TYR A 193 -22.28 -2.12 -16.41
C TYR A 193 -23.15 -2.84 -15.37
N HIS A 194 -23.08 -2.43 -14.10
CA HIS A 194 -23.86 -2.99 -13.00
C HIS A 194 -25.38 -2.87 -13.25
N LYS A 195 -25.85 -1.71 -13.73
CA LYS A 195 -27.26 -1.50 -14.09
C LYS A 195 -27.69 -2.40 -15.25
N THR A 196 -26.86 -2.54 -16.27
CA THR A 196 -27.11 -3.43 -17.41
C THR A 196 -27.20 -4.88 -16.97
N MET A 197 -26.29 -5.34 -16.11
CA MET A 197 -26.32 -6.72 -15.60
C MET A 197 -27.57 -6.98 -14.74
N LYS A 198 -28.03 -6.02 -13.93
CA LYS A 198 -29.32 -6.12 -13.24
C LYS A 198 -30.51 -6.20 -14.21
N MET A 199 -30.50 -5.44 -15.30
CA MET A 199 -31.55 -5.51 -16.32
C MET A 199 -31.61 -6.89 -16.98
N VAL A 200 -30.44 -7.47 -17.31
CA VAL A 200 -30.33 -8.83 -17.84
C VAL A 200 -30.85 -9.86 -16.85
N GLN A 201 -30.56 -9.68 -15.55
CA GLN A 201 -31.06 -10.55 -14.49
C GLN A 201 -32.59 -10.57 -14.39
N HIS A 202 -33.25 -9.42 -14.61
CA HIS A 202 -34.70 -9.33 -14.60
C HIS A 202 -35.36 -9.85 -15.88
N ASN A 203 -34.63 -9.94 -17.00
CA ASN A 203 -35.14 -10.36 -18.30
C ASN A 203 -34.29 -11.48 -18.95
N PRO A 204 -34.01 -12.60 -18.26
CA PRO A 204 -32.96 -13.54 -18.67
C PRO A 204 -33.24 -14.24 -20.02
N THR A 205 -34.51 -14.40 -20.40
CA THR A 205 -34.91 -15.01 -21.68
C THR A 205 -34.62 -14.13 -22.88
N GLN A 206 -34.63 -12.79 -22.72
CA GLN A 206 -34.35 -11.85 -23.81
C GLN A 206 -32.87 -11.82 -24.19
N PHE A 207 -31.99 -12.20 -23.26
CA PHE A 207 -30.54 -12.12 -23.42
C PHE A 207 -29.84 -13.49 -23.45
N ASN A 208 -30.60 -14.58 -23.55
CA ASN A 208 -30.07 -15.95 -23.46
C ASN A 208 -29.22 -16.20 -22.19
N ALA A 209 -29.57 -15.53 -21.08
CA ALA A 209 -28.82 -15.53 -19.82
C ALA A 209 -29.39 -16.50 -18.78
N VAL A 210 -30.11 -17.54 -19.21
CA VAL A 210 -30.74 -18.53 -18.32
C VAL A 210 -29.69 -19.52 -17.81
N GLY A 211 -29.38 -19.49 -16.51
CA GLY A 211 -28.56 -20.53 -15.88
C GLY A 211 -27.74 -20.09 -14.65
N GLU A 212 -27.10 -21.06 -14.00
CA GLU A 212 -26.29 -20.86 -12.80
C GLU A 212 -25.05 -19.99 -13.02
N LYS A 213 -24.49 -20.01 -14.24
CA LYS A 213 -23.32 -19.19 -14.61
C LYS A 213 -23.61 -17.70 -14.50
N PHE A 214 -24.80 -17.27 -14.92
CA PHE A 214 -25.20 -15.86 -14.82
C PHE A 214 -25.39 -15.45 -13.35
N LYS A 215 -26.02 -16.30 -12.53
CA LYS A 215 -26.13 -16.07 -11.08
C LYS A 215 -24.76 -15.93 -10.41
N SER A 216 -23.81 -16.77 -10.81
CA SER A 216 -22.42 -16.71 -10.31
C SER A 216 -21.75 -15.39 -10.70
N LEU A 217 -21.93 -14.94 -11.94
CA LEU A 217 -21.46 -13.63 -12.41
C LEU A 217 -22.09 -12.48 -11.61
N THR A 218 -23.39 -12.50 -11.35
CA THR A 218 -24.05 -11.47 -10.53
C THR A 218 -23.45 -11.39 -9.12
N ASN A 219 -23.13 -12.54 -8.50
CA ASN A 219 -22.47 -12.56 -7.19
C ASN A 219 -21.06 -11.98 -7.26
N VAL A 220 -20.29 -12.31 -8.30
CA VAL A 220 -18.96 -11.72 -8.51
C VAL A 220 -19.06 -10.21 -8.63
N ILE A 221 -19.98 -9.72 -9.46
CA ILE A 221 -20.21 -8.29 -9.65
C ILE A 221 -20.57 -7.60 -8.33
N ALA A 222 -21.50 -8.15 -7.55
CA ALA A 222 -21.88 -7.59 -6.26
C ALA A 222 -20.70 -7.58 -5.26
N ASN A 223 -19.86 -8.63 -5.28
CA ASN A 223 -18.67 -8.70 -4.45
C ASN A 223 -17.64 -7.64 -4.84
N LEU A 224 -17.42 -7.41 -6.13
CA LEU A 224 -16.50 -6.38 -6.63
C LEU A 224 -17.00 -4.97 -6.31
N ASP A 225 -18.31 -4.76 -6.37
CA ASP A 225 -18.93 -3.48 -5.97
C ASP A 225 -18.58 -3.14 -4.53
N VAL A 226 -18.82 -4.08 -3.61
CA VAL A 226 -18.56 -3.89 -2.18
C VAL A 226 -17.06 -3.82 -1.87
N ARG A 227 -16.24 -4.70 -2.48
CA ARG A 227 -14.82 -4.82 -2.12
C ARG A 227 -13.93 -3.75 -2.73
N ILE A 228 -14.26 -3.25 -3.92
CA ILE A 228 -13.39 -2.34 -4.68
C ILE A 228 -14.11 -1.04 -4.97
N MET A 229 -15.22 -1.10 -5.71
CA MET A 229 -15.84 0.08 -6.32
C MET A 229 -16.52 1.00 -5.30
N SER A 230 -16.79 0.50 -4.09
CA SER A 230 -17.28 1.29 -2.97
C SER A 230 -16.24 2.30 -2.45
N GLY A 231 -14.95 2.12 -2.77
CA GLY A 231 -13.86 2.99 -2.30
C GLY A 231 -13.60 2.87 -0.79
N TYR A 232 -13.86 1.68 -0.22
CA TYR A 232 -13.65 1.37 1.20
C TYR A 232 -12.65 0.22 1.42
N ILE A 233 -11.72 -0.02 0.50
CA ILE A 233 -10.68 -1.06 0.57
C ILE A 233 -9.85 -0.92 1.86
N PHE A 234 -9.36 0.27 2.16
CA PHE A 234 -8.59 0.52 3.39
C PHE A 234 -9.48 0.43 4.64
N GLN A 235 -10.71 0.93 4.56
CA GLN A 235 -11.66 0.85 5.67
C GLN A 235 -11.99 -0.59 6.06
N ASN A 236 -12.31 -1.41 5.07
CA ASN A 236 -12.59 -2.83 5.24
C ASN A 236 -11.40 -3.58 5.91
N CYS A 237 -10.17 -3.06 5.79
CA CYS A 237 -9.01 -3.64 6.46
C CYS A 237 -9.00 -3.39 7.97
N TYR A 238 -9.32 -2.18 8.44
CA TYR A 238 -9.31 -1.86 9.87
C TYR A 238 -10.63 -2.20 10.58
N ASP A 239 -11.72 -2.37 9.83
CA ASP A 239 -13.03 -2.81 10.35
C ASP A 239 -13.10 -4.35 10.53
N GLN A 240 -12.00 -5.07 10.26
CA GLN A 240 -11.89 -6.51 10.52
C GLN A 240 -12.09 -6.83 12.01
N SER A 241 -12.59 -8.04 12.28
CA SER A 241 -12.75 -8.51 13.65
C SER A 241 -11.39 -8.89 14.25
N PHE A 242 -10.97 -8.16 15.29
CA PHE A 242 -9.78 -8.48 16.08
C PHE A 242 -10.14 -9.15 17.41
N PRO A 243 -9.25 -9.98 17.98
CA PRO A 243 -9.47 -10.58 19.29
C PRO A 243 -9.73 -9.53 20.39
N SER A 244 -10.65 -9.82 21.31
CA SER A 244 -10.96 -8.92 22.42
C SER A 244 -9.76 -8.65 23.33
N SER A 245 -8.81 -9.59 23.41
CA SER A 245 -7.54 -9.38 24.12
C SER A 245 -6.71 -8.25 23.50
N LEU A 246 -6.69 -8.14 22.17
CA LEU A 246 -5.98 -7.10 21.44
C LEU A 246 -6.69 -5.76 21.60
N ILE A 247 -8.00 -5.72 21.30
CA ILE A 247 -8.77 -4.46 21.30
C ILE A 247 -8.77 -3.80 22.68
N ASN A 248 -8.68 -4.58 23.77
CA ASN A 248 -8.66 -4.04 25.12
C ASN A 248 -7.26 -3.75 25.68
N ASP A 249 -6.18 -4.02 24.94
CA ASP A 249 -4.80 -3.81 25.37
C ASP A 249 -4.36 -2.34 25.20
N LYS A 250 -4.75 -1.50 26.17
CA LYS A 250 -4.36 -0.08 26.20
C LYS A 250 -2.83 0.13 26.18
N PRO A 251 -2.00 -0.59 26.96
CA PRO A 251 -0.54 -0.49 26.88
C PRO A 251 0.03 -0.71 25.47
N PHE A 252 -0.48 -1.69 24.73
CA PHE A 252 -0.07 -1.94 23.34
C PHE A 252 -0.38 -0.74 22.44
N PHE A 253 -1.59 -0.18 22.51
CA PHE A 253 -1.95 1.00 21.71
C PHE A 253 -1.17 2.26 22.09
N GLN A 254 -0.81 2.45 23.36
CA GLN A 254 0.08 3.53 23.79
C GLN A 254 1.49 3.36 23.20
N ARG A 255 1.99 2.13 23.10
CA ARG A 255 3.25 1.84 22.40
C ARG A 255 3.13 2.13 20.91
N PHE A 256 2.05 1.70 20.28
CA PHE A 256 1.81 1.97 18.87
C PHE A 256 1.80 3.48 18.58
N GLN A 257 1.13 4.29 19.43
CA GLN A 257 1.20 5.75 19.32
C GLN A 257 2.63 6.30 19.40
N LYS A 258 3.47 5.79 20.31
CA LYS A 258 4.89 6.20 20.39
C LYS A 258 5.64 5.88 19.11
N VAL A 259 5.38 4.71 18.51
CA VAL A 259 5.97 4.35 17.21
C VAL A 259 5.60 5.36 16.14
N LEU A 260 4.35 5.82 16.10
CA LEU A 260 3.90 6.83 15.14
C LEU A 260 4.52 8.21 15.37
N ILE A 261 4.71 8.61 16.63
CA ILE A 261 5.40 9.87 16.97
C ILE A 261 6.82 9.84 16.43
N ASP A 262 7.53 8.73 16.58
CA ASP A 262 8.89 8.57 16.08
C ASP A 262 8.94 8.48 14.55
N PHE A 263 7.96 7.82 13.92
CA PHE A 263 7.82 7.81 12.46
C PHE A 263 7.59 9.22 11.92
N LEU A 264 6.71 10.00 12.55
CA LEU A 264 6.47 11.40 12.19
C LEU A 264 7.73 12.23 12.36
N THR A 265 8.42 12.11 13.49
CA THR A 265 9.66 12.85 13.77
C THR A 265 10.75 12.53 12.74
N LYS A 266 10.90 11.25 12.39
CA LYS A 266 11.86 10.80 11.37
C LYS A 266 11.47 11.35 9.98
N TRP A 267 10.21 11.20 9.58
CA TRP A 267 9.73 11.73 8.31
C TRP A 267 9.91 13.25 8.22
N GLU A 268 9.64 13.97 9.29
CA GLU A 268 9.86 15.42 9.36
C GLU A 268 11.34 15.77 9.16
N SER A 269 12.26 15.02 9.78
CA SER A 269 13.69 15.23 9.59
C SER A 269 14.10 14.99 8.13
N GLU A 270 13.63 13.90 7.52
CA GLU A 270 13.90 13.57 6.12
C GLU A 270 13.37 14.66 5.18
N ALA A 271 12.10 15.07 5.36
CA ALA A 271 11.45 16.10 4.54
C ALA A 271 12.06 17.52 4.68
N THR A 272 12.98 17.73 5.62
CA THR A 272 13.73 19.00 5.75
C THR A 272 15.13 18.89 5.14
N ASN A 273 15.72 17.70 5.14
CA ASN A 273 17.09 17.48 4.68
C ASN A 273 17.17 17.03 3.22
N ASP A 274 16.12 16.35 2.72
CA ASP A 274 16.04 15.87 1.35
C ASP A 274 15.24 16.86 0.48
N ASP A 275 15.68 17.08 -0.76
CA ASP A 275 14.95 17.91 -1.74
C ASP A 275 13.57 17.35 -2.09
N PHE A 276 13.34 16.05 -1.84
CA PHE A 276 12.11 15.35 -2.14
C PHE A 276 11.56 14.62 -0.91
N PRO A 277 10.56 15.18 -0.23
CA PRO A 277 9.90 14.52 0.90
C PRO A 277 9.37 13.14 0.53
N ASN A 278 9.58 12.16 1.41
CA ASN A 278 9.15 10.78 1.20
C ASN A 278 7.61 10.64 1.18
N ARG A 279 7.02 10.72 -0.01
CA ARG A 279 5.57 10.68 -0.27
C ARG A 279 4.92 9.37 0.22
N ALA A 280 5.48 8.23 -0.17
CA ALA A 280 4.97 6.91 0.23
C ALA A 280 5.07 6.69 1.74
N GLY A 281 6.14 7.18 2.37
CA GLY A 281 6.31 7.20 3.82
C GLY A 281 5.22 8.02 4.52
N LEU A 282 4.82 9.16 3.95
CA LEU A 282 3.74 9.99 4.50
C LEU A 282 2.37 9.30 4.38
N ILE A 283 2.07 8.68 3.23
CA ILE A 283 0.84 7.88 3.07
C ILE A 283 0.81 6.75 4.12
N SER A 284 1.90 6.02 4.28
CA SER A 284 2.04 4.94 5.26
C SER A 284 1.80 5.43 6.70
N LEU A 285 2.37 6.59 7.05
CA LEU A 285 2.18 7.20 8.35
C LEU A 285 0.71 7.56 8.60
N PHE A 286 0.05 8.21 7.65
CA PHE A 286 -1.37 8.57 7.77
C PHE A 286 -2.27 7.32 7.84
N ALA A 287 -1.98 6.30 7.03
CA ALA A 287 -2.70 5.03 7.05
C ALA A 287 -2.58 4.32 8.42
N LEU A 288 -1.36 4.17 8.96
CA LEU A 288 -1.17 3.61 10.31
C LEU A 288 -1.86 4.45 11.39
N THR A 289 -1.87 5.76 11.22
CA THR A 289 -2.46 6.68 12.19
C THR A 289 -3.98 6.54 12.25
N ILE A 290 -4.64 6.44 11.10
CA ILE A 290 -6.07 6.12 11.04
C ILE A 290 -6.33 4.71 11.56
N PHE A 291 -5.49 3.74 11.20
CA PHE A 291 -5.60 2.36 11.67
C PHE A 291 -5.54 2.28 13.20
N LEU A 292 -4.59 2.97 13.85
CA LEU A 292 -4.53 3.11 15.31
C LEU A 292 -5.84 3.67 15.86
N GLN A 293 -6.34 4.77 15.31
CA GLN A 293 -7.54 5.43 15.82
C GLN A 293 -8.79 4.56 15.71
N LYS A 294 -8.91 3.80 14.62
CA LYS A 294 -10.10 3.00 14.33
C LYS A 294 -10.10 1.67 15.07
N THR A 295 -8.92 1.11 15.37
CA THR A 295 -8.80 -0.17 16.07
C THR A 295 -8.71 -0.04 17.59
N ALA A 296 -8.27 1.10 18.10
CA ALA A 296 -8.14 1.31 19.54
C ALA A 296 -9.51 1.47 20.24
N PRO A 297 -9.64 1.02 21.51
CA PRO A 297 -10.91 0.99 22.25
C PRO A 297 -11.37 2.37 22.73
N SER A 298 -10.46 3.35 22.71
CA SER A 298 -10.70 4.72 23.14
C SER A 298 -9.85 5.65 22.30
N ASN A 299 -10.22 6.92 22.24
CA ASN A 299 -9.47 7.93 21.51
C ASN A 299 -8.01 7.99 22.00
N VAL A 300 -7.08 7.47 21.19
CA VAL A 300 -5.64 7.47 21.51
C VAL A 300 -4.98 8.76 21.02
N PHE A 301 -5.63 9.51 20.11
CA PHE A 301 -5.16 10.81 19.70
C PHE A 301 -5.15 11.80 20.86
N ASP A 302 -3.95 12.22 21.27
CA ASP A 302 -3.80 13.45 22.00
C ASP A 302 -3.80 14.65 21.04
N LYS A 303 -4.17 15.82 21.58
CA LYS A 303 -4.26 17.08 20.82
C LYS A 303 -2.92 17.50 20.21
N LYS A 304 -1.81 17.13 20.84
CA LYS A 304 -0.45 17.52 20.43
C LYS A 304 -0.04 16.73 19.19
N PHE A 305 -0.23 15.42 19.20
CA PHE A 305 0.06 14.53 18.09
C PHE A 305 -0.83 14.86 16.89
N ALA A 306 -2.13 15.08 17.09
CA ALA A 306 -3.03 15.52 16.02
C ALA A 306 -2.54 16.82 15.36
N LYS A 307 -2.15 17.83 16.16
CA LYS A 307 -1.60 19.09 15.65
C LYS A 307 -0.28 18.89 14.88
N ASN A 308 0.61 18.04 15.37
CA ASN A 308 1.88 17.74 14.70
C ASN A 308 1.64 17.02 13.37
N LEU A 309 0.75 16.04 13.34
CA LEU A 309 0.37 15.33 12.12
C LEU A 309 -0.23 16.30 11.09
N THR A 310 -1.12 17.20 11.51
CA THR A 310 -1.66 18.23 10.62
C THR A 310 -0.54 19.12 10.08
N ASN A 311 0.42 19.56 10.91
CA ASN A 311 1.52 20.45 10.49
C ASN A 311 2.42 19.89 9.36
N THR A 312 2.31 18.61 9.02
CA THR A 312 2.97 18.03 7.83
C THR A 312 2.65 18.80 6.54
N TYR A 313 1.48 19.48 6.47
CA TYR A 313 1.11 20.33 5.32
C TYR A 313 2.16 21.41 5.01
N LYS A 314 2.91 21.89 6.02
CA LYS A 314 3.92 22.93 5.84
C LYS A 314 5.09 22.48 4.96
N LYS A 315 5.32 21.17 4.90
CA LYS A 315 6.38 20.55 4.10
C LYS A 315 5.80 19.94 2.84
N LEU A 316 4.64 19.29 2.96
CA LEU A 316 4.00 18.59 1.85
C LEU A 316 2.47 18.63 2.01
N ALA A 317 1.86 19.73 1.54
CA ALA A 317 0.41 19.93 1.61
C ALA A 317 -0.36 19.04 0.63
N VAL A 318 0.16 18.89 -0.58
CA VAL A 318 -0.44 18.12 -1.68
C VAL A 318 0.69 17.59 -2.56
N PHE A 319 0.52 16.39 -3.10
CA PHE A 319 1.48 15.78 -4.02
C PHE A 319 0.85 14.74 -4.92
N GLN A 320 1.46 14.51 -6.07
CA GLN A 320 1.12 13.42 -6.97
C GLN A 320 1.60 12.09 -6.39
N PHE A 321 0.70 11.10 -6.30
CA PHE A 321 1.02 9.77 -5.78
C PHE A 321 0.97 8.67 -6.84
N ALA A 322 0.09 8.79 -7.84
CA ALA A 322 0.02 7.85 -8.95
C ALA A 322 -0.69 8.51 -10.15
N GLY A 323 -0.15 8.38 -11.38
CA GLY A 323 -0.72 9.04 -12.56
C GLY A 323 -0.86 10.55 -12.34
N ASP A 324 -1.95 11.15 -12.80
CA ASP A 324 -2.32 12.55 -12.54
C ASP A 324 -2.99 12.79 -11.17
N LEU A 325 -3.09 11.75 -10.33
CA LEU A 325 -3.84 11.80 -9.08
C LEU A 325 -3.05 12.45 -7.94
N LEU A 326 -3.71 13.40 -7.29
CA LEU A 326 -3.19 14.13 -6.15
C LEU A 326 -3.66 13.54 -4.83
N PHE A 327 -2.75 13.48 -3.87
CA PHE A 327 -3.03 13.12 -2.49
C PHE A 327 -2.88 14.33 -1.58
N THR A 328 -3.89 14.59 -0.77
CA THR A 328 -3.88 15.62 0.27
C THR A 328 -3.96 14.94 1.65
N PRO A 329 -2.85 14.81 2.40
CA PRO A 329 -2.83 14.08 3.67
C PRO A 329 -3.88 14.55 4.67
N THR A 330 -4.04 15.88 4.82
CA THR A 330 -4.98 16.44 5.80
C THR A 330 -6.44 16.19 5.41
N GLU A 331 -6.80 16.23 4.12
CA GLU A 331 -8.15 15.90 3.67
C GLU A 331 -8.46 14.42 3.87
N PHE A 332 -7.49 13.56 3.57
CA PHE A 332 -7.59 12.13 3.83
C PHE A 332 -7.81 11.85 5.32
N LEU A 333 -7.00 12.48 6.20
CA LEU A 333 -7.14 12.38 7.65
C LEU A 333 -8.52 12.78 8.15
N LEU A 334 -9.06 13.91 7.69
CA LEU A 334 -10.36 14.42 8.13
C LEU A 334 -11.52 13.56 7.62
N ARG A 335 -11.39 12.98 6.42
CA ARG A 335 -12.40 12.08 5.87
C ARG A 335 -12.58 10.84 6.75
N HIS A 336 -11.47 10.23 7.21
CA HIS A 336 -11.53 9.04 8.06
C HIS A 336 -11.71 9.36 9.55
N CYS A 337 -11.19 10.49 10.02
CA CYS A 337 -11.18 10.89 11.42
C CYS A 337 -11.69 12.33 11.60
N PRO A 338 -12.99 12.61 11.35
CA PRO A 338 -13.55 13.96 11.42
C PRO A 338 -13.45 14.58 12.82
N GLU A 339 -13.34 13.76 13.87
CA GLU A 339 -13.13 14.18 15.26
C GLU A 339 -11.85 15.03 15.44
N ILE A 340 -10.85 14.87 14.55
CA ILE A 340 -9.59 15.63 14.58
C ILE A 340 -9.83 17.12 14.33
N GLU A 341 -10.87 17.49 13.59
CA GLU A 341 -11.19 18.90 13.34
C GLU A 341 -11.45 19.66 14.65
N LYS A 342 -12.02 18.99 15.66
CA LYS A 342 -12.24 19.57 17.00
C LYS A 342 -10.96 19.69 17.82
N MET A 343 -9.94 18.90 17.50
CA MET A 343 -8.64 18.90 18.19
C MET A 343 -7.69 19.97 17.65
N VAL A 344 -7.92 20.41 16.42
CA VAL A 344 -7.09 21.39 15.72
C VAL A 344 -7.79 22.75 15.72
N ASP A 345 -7.03 23.85 15.83
CA ASP A 345 -7.61 25.19 15.79
C ASP A 345 -8.05 25.58 14.36
N LYS A 346 -9.17 26.30 14.24
CA LYS A 346 -9.73 26.73 12.94
C LYS A 346 -8.73 27.47 12.06
N LYS A 347 -7.83 28.25 12.67
CA LYS A 347 -6.77 28.98 11.96
C LYS A 347 -5.78 28.02 11.28
N LEU A 348 -5.41 26.92 11.95
CA LEU A 348 -4.56 25.90 11.33
C LEU A 348 -5.23 25.28 10.11
N MET A 349 -6.53 24.99 10.19
CA MET A 349 -7.29 24.45 9.06
C MET A 349 -7.39 25.42 7.88
N GLN A 350 -7.58 26.71 8.15
CA GLN A 350 -7.51 27.75 7.11
C GLN A 350 -6.12 27.81 6.46
N ASN A 351 -5.05 27.70 7.25
CA ASN A 351 -3.69 27.69 6.72
C ASN A 351 -3.41 26.44 5.85
N VAL A 352 -3.96 25.28 6.20
CA VAL A 352 -3.86 24.07 5.37
C VAL A 352 -4.46 24.33 3.99
N LEU A 353 -5.68 24.86 3.95
CA LEU A 353 -6.38 25.16 2.69
C LEU A 353 -5.62 26.21 1.86
N ALA A 354 -5.16 27.28 2.50
CA ALA A 354 -4.37 28.33 1.83
C ALA A 354 -3.06 27.76 1.26
N THR A 355 -2.32 26.97 2.04
CA THR A 355 -1.04 26.37 1.59
C THR A 355 -1.25 25.38 0.46
N LYS A 356 -2.32 24.58 0.52
CA LYS A 356 -2.70 23.68 -0.58
C LYS A 356 -2.95 24.48 -1.85
N GLN A 357 -3.77 25.54 -1.79
CA GLN A 357 -4.09 26.36 -2.96
C GLN A 357 -2.82 26.99 -3.54
N THR A 358 -1.98 27.62 -2.71
CA THR A 358 -0.71 28.20 -3.15
C THR A 358 0.23 27.16 -3.78
N SER A 359 0.25 25.93 -3.25
CA SER A 359 1.08 24.85 -3.82
C SER A 359 0.58 24.44 -5.21
N LEU A 360 -0.74 24.36 -5.41
CA LEU A 360 -1.34 24.06 -6.71
C LEU A 360 -1.11 25.19 -7.72
N ASP A 361 -1.27 26.45 -7.29
CA ASP A 361 -1.03 27.62 -8.14
C ASP A 361 0.44 27.64 -8.60
N LEU A 362 1.38 27.38 -7.69
CA LEU A 362 2.81 27.29 -8.02
C LEU A 362 3.13 26.16 -9.01
N LEU A 363 2.50 24.99 -8.85
CA LEU A 363 2.65 23.87 -9.79
C LEU A 363 2.13 24.27 -11.18
N CYS A 364 0.97 24.91 -11.26
CA CYS A 364 0.40 25.40 -12.51
C CYS A 364 1.29 26.48 -13.18
N GLU A 365 1.84 27.41 -12.41
CA GLU A 365 2.72 28.47 -12.91
C GLU A 365 4.08 27.94 -13.40
N ASN A 366 4.61 26.89 -12.76
CA ASN A 366 5.88 26.29 -13.13
C ASN A 366 5.77 25.24 -14.24
N LEU A 367 4.58 24.65 -14.44
CA LEU A 367 4.36 23.59 -15.43
C LEU A 367 4.84 23.96 -16.84
N PRO A 368 4.60 25.17 -17.39
CA PRO A 368 5.11 25.54 -18.72
C PRO A 368 6.64 25.55 -18.79
N LYS A 369 7.31 25.99 -17.71
CA LYS A 369 8.77 26.03 -17.64
C LYS A 369 9.35 24.61 -17.56
N GLU A 370 8.77 23.76 -16.74
CA GLU A 370 9.17 22.35 -16.63
C GLU A 370 8.94 21.62 -17.96
N LEU A 371 7.79 21.82 -18.60
CA LEU A 371 7.49 21.25 -19.91
C LEU A 371 8.51 21.70 -20.97
N GLN A 372 8.91 22.98 -20.95
CA GLN A 372 9.91 23.48 -21.88
C GLN A 372 11.26 22.77 -21.68
N ILE A 373 11.69 22.55 -20.43
CA ILE A 373 12.92 21.79 -20.11
C ILE A 373 12.85 20.38 -20.71
N TYR A 374 11.72 19.67 -20.55
CA TYR A 374 11.55 18.33 -21.13
C TYR A 374 11.50 18.36 -22.67
N ILE A 375 10.83 19.35 -23.27
CA ILE A 375 10.80 19.53 -24.72
C ILE A 375 12.22 19.72 -25.26
N ASP A 376 13.02 20.56 -24.61
CA ASP A 376 14.39 20.85 -25.01
C ASP A 376 15.26 19.59 -24.89
N ALA A 377 15.14 18.84 -23.79
CA ALA A 377 15.84 17.56 -23.62
C ALA A 377 15.44 16.51 -24.67
N VAL A 378 14.15 16.39 -25.00
CA VAL A 378 13.68 15.48 -26.06
C VAL A 378 14.20 15.92 -27.43
N ASN A 379 14.25 17.23 -27.69
CA ASN A 379 14.79 17.76 -28.95
C ASN A 379 16.29 17.53 -29.07
N GLU A 380 17.04 17.69 -27.98
CA GLU A 380 18.46 17.37 -27.91
C GLU A 380 18.68 15.88 -28.20
N TRP A 381 17.98 14.99 -27.50
CA TRP A 381 18.05 13.55 -27.74
C TRP A 381 17.68 13.18 -29.19
N LYS A 382 16.63 13.81 -29.75
CA LYS A 382 16.23 13.62 -31.14
C LYS A 382 17.33 14.05 -32.11
N ASN A 383 18.08 15.11 -31.80
CA ASN A 383 19.20 15.57 -32.61
C ASN A 383 20.40 14.63 -32.51
N GLU A 384 20.73 14.14 -31.30
CA GLU A 384 21.77 13.13 -31.10
C GLU A 384 21.46 11.84 -31.86
N MET A 385 20.22 11.34 -31.78
CA MET A 385 19.78 10.14 -32.51
C MET A 385 19.84 10.32 -34.03
N LYS A 386 19.53 11.52 -34.54
CA LYS A 386 19.73 11.84 -35.97
C LYS A 386 21.21 11.81 -36.33
N GLN A 387 22.09 12.39 -35.52
CA GLN A 387 23.53 12.38 -35.78
C GLN A 387 24.10 10.96 -35.79
N LEU A 388 23.69 10.11 -34.83
CA LEU A 388 24.08 8.70 -34.77
C LEU A 388 23.61 7.93 -36.01
N LYS A 389 22.37 8.16 -36.47
CA LYS A 389 21.86 7.55 -37.70
C LYS A 389 22.66 8.00 -38.93
N THR A 390 22.98 9.29 -39.01
CA THR A 390 23.76 9.86 -40.13
C THR A 390 25.20 9.32 -40.12
N ALA A 391 25.80 9.15 -38.94
CA ALA A 391 27.13 8.56 -38.79
C ALA A 391 27.16 7.06 -39.16
N HIS A 392 26.12 6.31 -38.78
CA HIS A 392 25.96 4.92 -39.19
C HIS A 392 25.76 4.78 -40.71
N ASP A 393 24.91 5.62 -41.31
CA ASP A 393 24.69 5.65 -42.76
C ASP A 393 25.97 6.06 -43.51
N PHE A 394 26.78 6.97 -42.94
CA PHE A 394 28.09 7.35 -43.47
C PHE A 394 29.10 6.19 -43.40
N GLN A 395 29.17 5.45 -42.29
CA GLN A 395 30.04 4.28 -42.16
C GLN A 395 29.66 3.16 -43.16
N VAL A 396 28.37 2.90 -43.35
CA VAL A 396 27.88 1.93 -44.33
C VAL A 396 28.20 2.37 -45.77
N CYS A 397 28.03 3.66 -46.10
CA CYS A 397 28.39 4.18 -47.42
C CYS A 397 29.91 4.18 -47.67
N THR A 398 30.72 4.42 -46.64
CA THR A 398 32.19 4.37 -46.74
C THR A 398 32.67 2.92 -46.91
N PHE A 399 32.06 1.96 -46.21
CA PHE A 399 32.35 0.54 -46.36
C PHE A 399 31.94 0.00 -47.74
N LEU A 400 30.76 0.40 -48.25
CA LEU A 400 30.30 0.00 -49.59
C LEU A 400 31.10 0.65 -50.73
N SER A 401 31.62 1.86 -50.54
CA SER A 401 32.50 2.51 -51.52
C SER A 401 33.92 1.92 -51.52
N LEU A 402 34.43 1.50 -50.36
CA LEU A 402 35.66 0.70 -50.26
C LEU A 402 35.52 -0.66 -50.94
N ILE A 403 34.39 -1.36 -50.80
CA ILE A 403 34.13 -2.65 -51.47
C ILE A 403 34.04 -2.51 -53.00
N LYS A 404 33.60 -1.36 -53.53
CA LYS A 404 33.56 -1.11 -54.98
C LYS A 404 34.91 -0.66 -55.58
N ALA A 405 35.89 -0.31 -54.74
CA ALA A 405 37.21 0.12 -55.15
C ALA A 405 38.24 -1.03 -55.18
N PHE A 406 37.88 -2.20 -54.63
CA PHE A 406 38.53 -3.49 -54.86
C PHE A 406 37.79 -4.26 -55.95
#